data_AF-A0A915YF94-F1
#
_entry.id   AF-A0A915YF94-F1
#
_cell.length_a   1.000
_cell.length_b   1.000
_cell.length_c   1.000
_cell.angle_alpha   90.00
_cell.angle_beta   90.00
_cell.angle_gamma   90.00
#
_symmetry.space_group_name_H-M   'P 1'
#
loop_
_entity.id
_entity.type
_entity.pdbx_description
1 polymer ?
#
loop_
_entity_poly.entity_id
_entity_poly.type
_entity_poly.pdbx_seq_one_letter_code
_entity_poly.pdbx_strand_id
1 'polypeptide(L)'
;MSSMLTMSSENKYINLLTNFRCSEVAEIAKFSPKEKERYEERLKYYRDLKNIVDASKEEGRMEGKMEGKIEGRMEGKIEGRIEGRMEGRMEGREEEKIEIASNLKKQGIPIAVIIQATGLSEDVIENLN
;
A
#
# COMPACT_ATOMS: atom_id res chain seq x y z
N MET A 1 -10.02 -52.63 20.23
CA MET A 1 -9.04 -51.55 20.50
C MET A 1 -7.84 -51.57 19.53
N SER A 2 -8.02 -51.91 18.23
CA SER A 2 -6.86 -52.21 17.35
C SER A 2 -6.79 -51.42 16.02
N SER A 3 -7.51 -50.30 15.86
CA SER A 3 -7.43 -49.48 14.64
C SER A 3 -6.94 -48.04 14.84
N MET A 4 -6.74 -47.57 16.09
CA MET A 4 -6.29 -46.19 16.34
C MET A 4 -4.78 -45.97 16.18
N LEU A 5 -3.99 -47.04 15.99
CA LEU A 5 -2.52 -46.95 16.03
C LEU A 5 -1.86 -46.63 14.68
N THR A 6 -2.60 -46.55 13.57
CA THR A 6 -2.04 -46.33 12.21
C THR A 6 -2.68 -45.16 11.47
N MET A 7 -3.06 -44.08 12.16
CA MET A 7 -3.57 -42.86 11.52
C MET A 7 -2.51 -41.75 11.55
N SER A 8 -2.27 -41.13 10.39
CA SER A 8 -1.45 -39.92 10.26
C SER A 8 -1.91 -38.83 11.23
N SER A 9 -1.00 -37.95 11.62
CA SER A 9 -1.23 -36.86 12.58
C SER A 9 -2.48 -36.04 12.22
N GLU A 10 -2.70 -35.71 10.95
CA GLU A 10 -3.90 -35.00 10.46
C GLU A 10 -5.20 -35.78 10.72
N ASN A 11 -5.19 -37.10 10.51
CA ASN A 11 -6.36 -37.95 10.75
C ASN A 11 -6.69 -38.13 12.24
N LYS A 12 -5.71 -37.99 13.13
CA LYS A 12 -5.95 -37.94 14.59
C LYS A 12 -6.65 -36.64 14.99
N TYR A 13 -6.25 -35.50 14.43
CA TYR A 13 -6.89 -34.21 14.69
C TYR A 13 -8.32 -34.16 14.15
N ILE A 14 -8.56 -34.64 12.92
CA ILE A 14 -9.90 -34.68 12.32
C ILE A 14 -10.85 -35.58 13.12
N ASN A 15 -10.39 -36.76 13.54
CA ASN A 15 -11.22 -37.63 14.40
C ASN A 15 -11.46 -37.03 15.79
N LEU A 16 -10.47 -36.36 16.38
CA LEU A 16 -10.62 -35.70 17.67
C LEU A 16 -11.65 -34.57 17.60
N LEU A 17 -11.55 -33.68 16.60
CA LEU A 17 -12.51 -32.61 16.34
C LEU A 17 -13.91 -33.13 16.07
N THR A 18 -14.03 -34.21 15.30
CA THR A 18 -15.34 -34.82 14.98
C THR A 18 -15.98 -35.44 16.22
N ASN A 19 -15.21 -36.19 17.02
CA ASN A 19 -15.69 -36.78 18.27
C ASN A 19 -16.08 -35.70 19.30
N PHE A 20 -15.33 -34.61 19.40
CA PHE A 20 -15.64 -33.50 20.29
C PHE A 20 -16.97 -32.83 19.93
N ARG A 21 -17.17 -32.52 18.64
CA ARG A 21 -18.42 -31.94 18.14
C ARG A 21 -19.62 -32.86 18.35
N CYS A 22 -19.46 -34.16 18.14
CA CYS A 22 -20.53 -35.13 18.41
C CYS A 22 -20.88 -35.22 19.90
N SER A 23 -19.88 -35.12 20.80
CA SER A 23 -20.10 -35.12 22.25
C SER A 23 -20.88 -33.89 22.71
N GLU A 24 -20.50 -32.69 22.26
CA GLU A 24 -21.21 -31.45 22.59
C GLU A 24 -22.68 -31.48 22.12
N VAL A 25 -22.93 -31.95 20.90
CA VAL A 25 -24.29 -32.08 20.36
C VAL A 25 -25.13 -33.07 21.19
N ALA A 26 -24.53 -34.18 21.62
CA ALA A 26 -25.20 -35.17 22.46
C ALA A 26 -25.45 -34.67 23.90
N GLU A 27 -24.61 -33.78 24.43
CA GLU A 27 -24.82 -33.13 25.73
C GLU A 27 -25.92 -32.07 25.67
N ILE A 28 -25.96 -31.26 24.62
CA ILE A 28 -27.03 -30.27 24.38
C ILE A 28 -28.40 -30.96 24.24
N ALA A 29 -28.43 -32.17 23.65
CA ALA A 29 -29.66 -32.95 23.52
C ALA A 29 -30.26 -33.41 24.87
N LYS A 30 -29.48 -33.39 25.96
CA LYS A 30 -29.91 -33.75 27.31
C LYS A 30 -30.44 -32.56 28.12
N PHE A 31 -30.36 -31.34 27.58
CA PHE A 31 -30.77 -30.13 28.32
C PHE A 31 -32.26 -30.10 28.58
N SER A 32 -32.63 -29.64 29.77
CA SER A 32 -34.00 -29.24 30.05
C SER A 32 -34.38 -27.99 29.24
N PRO A 33 -35.68 -27.70 29.03
CA PRO A 33 -36.12 -26.53 28.28
C PRO A 33 -35.49 -25.20 28.75
N LYS A 34 -35.31 -25.04 30.07
CA LYS A 34 -34.72 -23.84 30.69
C LYS A 34 -33.21 -23.71 30.45
N GLU A 35 -32.49 -24.84 30.40
CA GLU A 35 -31.05 -24.86 30.09
C GLU A 35 -30.80 -24.58 28.62
N LYS A 36 -31.67 -25.09 27.74
CA LYS A 36 -31.66 -24.81 26.32
C LYS A 36 -31.88 -23.31 26.04
N GLU A 37 -32.86 -22.70 26.69
CA GLU A 37 -33.12 -21.25 26.60
C GLU A 37 -31.88 -20.43 27.01
N ARG A 38 -31.28 -20.72 28.18
CA ARG A 38 -30.04 -20.06 28.62
C ARG A 38 -28.86 -20.27 27.67
N TYR A 39 -28.78 -21.43 27.04
CA TYR A 39 -27.74 -21.72 26.05
C TYR A 39 -27.95 -20.88 24.77
N GLU A 40 -29.19 -20.79 24.29
CA GLU A 40 -29.57 -19.97 23.14
C GLU A 40 -29.35 -18.48 23.39
N GLU A 41 -29.69 -17.98 24.58
CA GLU A 41 -29.42 -16.59 25.00
C GLU A 41 -27.92 -16.26 25.00
N ARG A 42 -27.09 -17.16 25.56
CA ARG A 42 -25.63 -17.00 25.52
C ARG A 42 -25.08 -17.02 24.11
N LEU A 43 -25.62 -17.90 23.25
CA LEU A 43 -25.21 -17.98 21.85
C LEU A 43 -25.60 -16.71 21.09
N LYS A 44 -26.78 -16.14 21.37
CA LYS A 44 -27.20 -14.86 20.82
C LYS A 44 -26.24 -13.75 21.25
N TYR A 45 -25.92 -13.66 22.54
CA TYR A 45 -24.98 -12.67 23.06
C TYR A 45 -23.60 -12.78 22.39
N TYR A 46 -23.06 -14.00 22.26
CA TYR A 46 -21.79 -14.24 21.58
C TYR A 46 -21.81 -13.80 20.11
N ARG A 47 -22.92 -14.08 19.39
CA ARG A 47 -23.10 -13.65 18.00
C ARG A 47 -23.17 -12.13 17.88
N ASP A 48 -23.91 -11.47 18.76
CA ASP A 48 -24.04 -10.01 18.76
C ASP A 48 -22.68 -9.35 18.98
N LEU A 49 -21.91 -9.81 19.98
CA LEU A 49 -20.54 -9.34 20.22
C LEU A 49 -19.62 -9.56 19.02
N LYS A 50 -19.69 -10.76 18.44
CA LYS A 50 -18.83 -11.10 17.29
C LYS A 50 -19.15 -10.22 16.08
N ASN A 51 -20.42 -9.99 15.80
CA ASN A 51 -20.85 -9.11 14.71
C ASN A 51 -20.34 -7.68 14.91
N ILE A 52 -20.38 -7.15 16.14
CA ILE A 52 -19.84 -5.82 16.45
C ILE A 52 -18.34 -5.77 16.19
N VAL A 53 -17.59 -6.75 16.71
CA VAL A 53 -16.13 -6.80 16.55
C VAL A 53 -15.73 -6.94 15.09
N ASP A 54 -16.40 -7.82 14.35
CA ASP A 54 -16.13 -8.06 12.93
C ASP A 54 -16.46 -6.80 12.11
N ALA A 55 -17.57 -6.11 12.42
CA ALA A 55 -17.94 -4.86 11.77
C ALA A 55 -16.91 -3.74 12.04
N SER A 56 -16.52 -3.51 13.28
CA SER A 56 -15.51 -2.49 13.63
C SER A 56 -14.15 -2.77 13.00
N LYS A 57 -13.75 -4.03 12.91
CA LYS A 57 -12.50 -4.41 12.25
C LYS A 57 -12.55 -4.15 10.74
N GLU A 58 -13.69 -4.47 10.12
CA GLU A 58 -13.88 -4.25 8.69
C GLU A 58 -13.95 -2.76 8.34
N GLU A 59 -14.63 -1.96 9.17
CA GLU A 59 -14.67 -0.51 9.06
C GLU A 59 -13.27 0.11 9.13
N GLY A 60 -12.49 -0.20 10.18
CA GLY A 60 -11.12 0.31 10.30
C GLY A 60 -10.20 -0.14 9.14
N ARG A 61 -10.42 -1.34 8.58
CA ARG A 61 -9.69 -1.80 7.39
C ARG A 61 -10.08 -1.02 6.14
N MET A 62 -11.36 -0.67 5.99
CA MET A 62 -11.86 0.14 4.87
C MET A 62 -11.34 1.57 4.96
N GLU A 63 -11.43 2.19 6.14
CA GLU A 63 -10.91 3.54 6.41
C GLU A 63 -9.42 3.62 6.12
N GLY A 64 -8.60 2.76 6.73
CA GLY A 64 -7.15 2.78 6.51
C GLY A 64 -6.75 2.56 5.04
N LYS A 65 -7.50 1.74 4.29
CA LYS A 65 -7.27 1.56 2.85
C LYS A 65 -7.66 2.79 2.04
N MET A 66 -8.72 3.47 2.43
CA MET A 66 -9.18 4.70 1.78
C MET A 66 -8.21 5.84 2.04
N GLU A 67 -7.84 6.06 3.31
CA GLU A 67 -6.89 7.09 3.73
C GLU A 67 -5.54 6.91 3.04
N GLY A 68 -4.93 5.72 3.13
CA GLY A 68 -3.64 5.46 2.51
C GLY A 68 -3.64 5.62 0.98
N LYS A 69 -4.77 5.37 0.31
CA LYS A 69 -4.91 5.62 -1.13
C LYS A 69 -5.01 7.11 -1.45
N ILE A 70 -5.71 7.88 -0.63
CA ILE A 70 -5.87 9.33 -0.81
C ILE A 70 -4.54 10.03 -0.55
N GLU A 71 -3.90 9.71 0.58
CA GLU A 71 -2.63 10.28 1.00
C GLU A 71 -1.54 9.99 -0.03
N GLY A 72 -1.29 8.72 -0.36
CA GLY A 72 -0.25 8.37 -1.34
C GLY A 72 -0.49 8.96 -2.74
N ARG A 73 -1.75 9.17 -3.16
CA ARG A 73 -2.06 9.86 -4.42
C ARG A 73 -1.79 11.36 -4.33
N MET A 74 -2.07 11.97 -3.19
CA MET A 74 -1.86 13.40 -2.98
C MET A 74 -0.37 13.72 -2.90
N GLU A 75 0.37 12.96 -2.10
CA GLU A 75 1.83 13.07 -1.96
C GLU A 75 2.53 12.90 -3.31
N GLY A 76 2.29 11.77 -4.01
CA GLY A 76 2.93 11.53 -5.30
C GLY A 76 2.62 12.57 -6.37
N LYS A 77 1.43 13.19 -6.33
CA LYS A 77 1.08 14.29 -7.25
C LYS A 77 1.80 15.59 -6.89
N ILE A 78 1.99 15.88 -5.60
CA ILE A 78 2.68 17.08 -5.14
C ILE A 78 4.17 16.94 -5.45
N GLU A 79 4.78 15.84 -5.06
CA GLU A 79 6.20 15.55 -5.28
C GLU A 79 6.54 15.60 -6.77
N GLY A 80 5.83 14.81 -7.60
CA GLY A 80 6.10 14.79 -9.05
C GLY A 80 5.88 16.14 -9.73
N ARG A 81 4.97 16.99 -9.23
CA ARG A 81 4.79 18.35 -9.75
C ARG A 81 5.92 19.28 -9.35
N ILE A 82 6.43 19.15 -8.12
CA ILE A 82 7.53 19.97 -7.62
C ILE A 82 8.82 19.60 -8.33
N GLU A 83 9.14 18.31 -8.39
CA GLU A 83 10.33 17.78 -9.07
C GLU A 83 10.32 18.16 -10.56
N GLY A 84 9.27 17.79 -11.29
CA GLY A 84 9.20 18.08 -12.72
C GLY A 84 9.22 19.58 -13.05
N ARG A 85 8.70 20.44 -12.15
CA ARG A 85 8.80 21.90 -12.33
C ARG A 85 10.20 22.43 -12.05
N MET A 86 10.92 21.85 -11.10
CA MET A 86 12.30 22.26 -10.81
C MET A 86 13.23 21.79 -11.93
N GLU A 87 13.15 20.53 -12.33
CA GLU A 87 13.92 19.95 -13.43
C GLU A 87 13.70 20.73 -14.73
N GLY A 88 12.44 20.88 -15.18
CA GLY A 88 12.15 21.60 -16.41
C GLY A 88 12.55 23.08 -16.39
N ARG A 89 12.62 23.72 -15.21
CA ARG A 89 13.15 25.09 -15.09
C ARG A 89 14.66 25.16 -15.16
N MET A 90 15.36 24.15 -14.64
CA MET A 90 16.81 24.08 -14.72
C MET A 90 17.25 23.73 -16.15
N GLU A 91 16.64 22.70 -16.74
CA GLU A 91 16.88 22.30 -18.12
C GLU A 91 16.61 23.46 -19.08
N GLY A 92 15.44 24.11 -18.99
CA GLY A 92 15.12 25.24 -19.86
C GLY A 92 16.07 26.43 -19.72
N ARG A 93 16.65 26.67 -18.54
CA ARG A 93 17.67 27.73 -18.34
C ARG A 93 19.00 27.37 -18.98
N GLU A 94 19.42 26.11 -18.90
CA GLU A 94 20.65 25.66 -19.56
C GLU A 94 20.48 25.62 -21.08
N GLU A 95 19.34 25.15 -21.58
CA GLU A 95 18.99 25.22 -23.00
C GLU A 95 18.99 26.66 -23.52
N GLU A 96 18.38 27.60 -22.78
CA GLU A 96 18.37 29.03 -23.14
C GLU A 96 19.80 29.60 -23.21
N LYS A 97 20.68 29.29 -22.24
CA LYS A 97 22.09 29.72 -22.28
C LYS A 97 22.83 29.16 -23.49
N ILE A 98 22.61 27.89 -23.81
CA ILE A 98 23.22 27.23 -24.98
C ILE A 98 22.71 27.85 -26.28
N GLU A 99 21.41 28.12 -26.38
CA GLU A 99 20.82 28.76 -27.55
C GLU A 99 21.36 30.18 -27.75
N ILE A 100 21.42 30.98 -26.69
CA ILE A 100 22.02 32.32 -26.70
C ILE A 100 23.49 32.24 -27.16
N ALA A 101 24.27 31.31 -26.61
CA ALA A 101 25.68 31.13 -26.99
C ALA A 101 25.85 30.74 -28.47
N SER A 102 25.04 29.81 -28.99
CA SER A 102 25.06 29.43 -30.42
C SER A 102 24.70 30.62 -31.32
N ASN A 103 23.68 31.40 -30.94
CA ASN A 103 23.26 32.57 -31.70
C ASN A 103 24.34 33.67 -31.71
N LEU A 104 24.98 33.93 -30.58
CA LEU A 104 26.09 34.90 -30.49
C LEU A 104 27.31 34.45 -31.30
N LYS A 105 27.63 33.15 -31.28
CA LYS A 105 28.71 32.57 -32.08
C LYS A 105 28.45 32.73 -33.58
N LYS A 106 27.23 32.48 -34.04
CA LYS A 106 26.80 32.69 -35.43
C LYS A 106 26.88 34.16 -35.87
N GLN A 107 26.69 35.09 -34.94
CA GLN A 107 26.84 36.53 -35.18
C GLN A 107 28.32 37.00 -35.18
N GLY A 108 29.29 36.11 -34.95
CA GLY A 108 30.70 36.44 -34.94
C GLY A 108 31.17 37.19 -33.70
N ILE A 109 30.41 37.12 -32.59
CA ILE A 109 30.81 37.72 -31.32
C ILE A 109 32.00 36.93 -30.74
N PRO A 110 33.05 37.60 -30.22
CA PRO A 110 34.21 36.91 -29.66
C PRO A 110 33.84 35.97 -28.51
N ILE A 111 34.46 34.77 -28.48
CA ILE A 111 34.20 33.72 -27.49
C ILE A 111 34.34 34.23 -26.05
N ALA A 112 35.36 35.05 -25.77
CA ALA A 112 35.55 35.66 -24.45
C ALA A 112 34.33 36.48 -23.96
N VAL A 113 33.63 37.17 -24.87
CA VAL A 113 32.42 37.95 -24.55
C VAL A 113 31.23 37.01 -24.32
N ILE A 114 31.15 35.91 -25.08
CA ILE A 114 30.10 34.89 -24.93
C ILE A 114 30.23 34.17 -23.58
N ILE A 115 31.45 33.82 -23.16
CA ILE A 115 31.76 33.24 -21.84
C ILE A 115 31.25 34.18 -20.74
N GLN A 116 31.57 35.47 -20.82
CA GLN A 116 31.15 36.46 -19.83
C GLN A 116 29.62 36.62 -19.77
N ALA A 117 28.93 36.56 -20.92
CA ALA A 117 27.49 36.75 -21.01
C ALA A 117 26.67 35.53 -20.59
N THR A 118 27.14 34.32 -20.90
CA THR A 118 26.37 33.06 -20.70
C THR A 118 26.86 32.22 -19.53
N GLY A 119 28.10 32.44 -19.07
CA GLY A 119 28.73 31.66 -18.01
C GLY A 119 29.13 30.24 -18.40
N LEU A 120 29.05 29.90 -19.70
CA LEU A 120 29.48 28.60 -20.23
C LEU A 120 31.01 28.56 -20.38
N SER A 121 31.59 27.36 -20.33
CA SER A 121 33.02 27.17 -20.57
C SER A 121 33.37 27.35 -22.05
N GLU A 122 34.64 27.71 -22.31
CA GLU A 122 35.18 27.86 -23.66
C GLU A 122 34.97 26.59 -24.49
N ASP A 123 35.29 25.42 -23.93
CA ASP A 123 35.12 24.11 -24.59
C ASP A 123 33.67 23.87 -25.04
N VAL A 124 32.69 24.25 -24.23
CA VAL A 124 31.27 24.08 -24.58
C VAL A 124 30.95 24.97 -25.78
N ILE A 125 31.33 26.24 -25.74
CA ILE A 125 31.04 27.22 -26.79
C ILE A 125 31.76 26.85 -28.11
N GLU A 126 32.99 26.37 -28.05
CA GLU A 126 33.75 25.91 -29.23
C GLU A 126 33.06 24.74 -29.93
N ASN A 127 32.46 23.83 -29.15
CA ASN A 127 31.71 22.68 -29.66
C ASN A 127 30.26 22.99 -30.09
N LEU A 128 29.75 24.21 -29.89
CA LEU A 128 28.43 24.61 -30.41
C LEU A 128 28.48 24.83 -31.93
N ASN A 129 27.44 24.36 -32.63
CA ASN A 129 27.29 24.55 -34.08
C ASN A 129 26.75 25.95 -34.45
#